data_AF-A0A7C8ZEK4-F1
#
_entry.id   AF-A0A7C8ZEK4-F1
#
_cell.length_a   1.000
_cell.length_b   1.000
_cell.length_c   1.000
_cell.angle_alpha   90.00
_cell.angle_beta   90.00
_cell.angle_gamma   90.00
#
_symmetry.space_group_name_H-M   'P 1'
#
loop_
_entity.id
_entity.type
_entity.pdbx_description
1 polymer ?
#
loop_
_entity_poly.entity_id
_entity_poly.type
_entity_poly.pdbx_seq_one_letter_code
_entity_poly.pdbx_strand_id
1 'polypeptide(L)'
;SDIWVTVLLQINLGIFVNDSNMELSVLVDRAVGGSSMKDGQIELMLHRRLLYADRAIGEALNETVCILKECKGLTIKGKYFFRIDRIGEGAQWRRSAGQEIYSPLVLAFSELEKDWKKNKVLSFSGFNDSYSLPENVAIITLQELDCGRTLLRLAHLYEIGEHEVLSAMAHVKLKKLFPEKEIT
;
A
#
# COMPACT_ATOMS: atom_id res chain seq x y z
N SER A 1 -15.91 21.64 30.81
CA SER A 1 -14.59 20.97 30.84
C SER A 1 -14.50 20.17 29.57
N ASP A 2 -14.04 20.83 28.51
CA ASP A 2 -14.09 20.30 27.15
C ASP A 2 -13.11 19.13 27.02
N ILE A 3 -13.67 17.94 26.91
CA ILE A 3 -12.92 16.74 26.52
C ILE A 3 -12.67 16.90 25.01
N TRP A 4 -11.56 17.56 24.68
CA TRP A 4 -10.99 17.47 23.35
C TRP A 4 -10.55 16.02 23.15
N VAL A 5 -11.38 15.24 22.47
CA VAL A 5 -10.94 13.96 21.93
C VAL A 5 -9.89 14.30 20.87
N THR A 6 -8.61 14.27 21.25
CA THR A 6 -7.51 14.23 20.29
C THR A 6 -7.65 12.91 19.54
N VAL A 7 -8.20 12.94 18.33
CA VAL A 7 -8.52 11.74 17.57
C VAL A 7 -7.24 11.20 16.93
N LEU A 8 -6.64 10.18 17.54
CA LEU A 8 -5.64 9.34 16.89
C LEU A 8 -6.36 8.28 16.05
N LEU A 9 -6.09 8.26 14.75
CA LEU A 9 -6.67 7.31 13.80
C LEU A 9 -5.64 6.29 13.33
N GLN A 10 -6.13 5.10 12.98
CA GLN A 10 -5.32 4.08 12.33
C GLN A 10 -5.15 4.40 10.85
N ILE A 11 -3.90 4.53 10.40
CA ILE A 11 -3.55 4.84 9.02
C ILE A 11 -2.86 3.62 8.40
N ASN A 12 -3.46 3.08 7.34
CA ASN A 12 -2.93 1.90 6.63
C ASN A 12 -2.47 2.21 5.20
N LEU A 13 -2.97 3.29 4.59
CA LEU A 13 -2.58 3.75 3.26
C LEU A 13 -1.91 5.12 3.35
N GLY A 14 -2.62 6.09 3.91
CA GLY A 14 -2.11 7.45 4.06
C GLY A 14 -3.12 8.39 4.70
N ILE A 15 -2.67 9.61 4.92
CA ILE A 15 -3.44 10.74 5.46
C ILE A 15 -3.17 11.96 4.58
N PHE A 16 -4.17 12.82 4.39
CA PHE A 16 -4.00 14.05 3.64
C PHE A 16 -4.76 15.20 4.30
N VAL A 17 -4.30 16.42 4.05
CA VAL A 17 -4.97 17.67 4.42
C VAL A 17 -4.99 18.58 3.20
N ASN A 18 -6.01 19.42 3.08
CA ASN A 18 -6.13 20.35 1.98
C ASN A 18 -6.58 21.73 2.43
N ASP A 19 -6.28 22.72 1.60
CA ASP A 19 -6.85 24.07 1.67
C ASP A 19 -7.67 24.35 0.41
N SER A 20 -7.93 25.62 0.08
CA SER A 20 -8.72 25.97 -1.11
C SER A 20 -8.03 25.66 -2.44
N ASN A 21 -6.71 25.47 -2.46
CA ASN A 21 -5.89 25.43 -3.67
C ASN A 21 -4.98 24.19 -3.74
N MET A 22 -4.49 23.74 -2.59
CA MET A 22 -3.44 22.74 -2.46
C MET A 22 -3.85 21.61 -1.53
N GLU A 23 -3.22 20.46 -1.73
CA GLU A 23 -3.38 19.26 -0.93
C GLU A 23 -2.02 18.69 -0.57
N LEU A 24 -1.80 18.39 0.71
CA LEU A 24 -0.63 17.66 1.20
C LEU A 24 -1.06 16.24 1.54
N SER A 25 -0.51 15.26 0.85
CA SER A 25 -0.76 13.84 1.08
C SER A 25 0.49 13.14 1.61
N VAL A 26 0.30 12.23 2.56
CA VAL A 26 1.36 11.38 3.14
C VAL A 26 0.92 9.92 3.08
N LEU A 27 1.67 9.07 2.37
CA LEU A 27 1.48 7.62 2.32
C LEU A 27 2.46 6.92 3.26
N VAL A 28 2.02 5.80 3.83
CA VAL A 28 2.74 5.03 4.84
C VAL A 28 3.09 3.64 4.31
N ASP A 29 4.24 3.10 4.73
CA ASP A 29 4.65 1.72 4.37
C ASP A 29 4.06 0.64 5.29
N ARG A 30 3.37 1.05 6.36
CA ARG A 30 2.78 0.16 7.36
C ARG A 30 1.66 0.86 8.13
N ALA A 31 0.91 0.06 8.87
CA ALA A 31 -0.04 0.50 9.88
C ALA A 31 0.63 1.44 10.91
N VAL A 32 0.17 2.69 11.01
CA VAL A 32 0.64 3.68 11.99
C VAL A 32 -0.51 4.48 12.57
N GLY A 33 -0.31 5.08 13.74
CA GLY A 33 -1.24 6.08 14.29
C GLY A 33 -0.98 7.45 13.68
N GLY A 34 -2.03 8.15 13.25
CA GLY A 34 -1.94 9.50 12.68
C GLY A 34 -3.03 10.43 13.20
N SER A 35 -2.76 11.73 13.17
CA SER A 35 -3.65 12.78 13.68
C SER A 35 -3.36 14.13 12.99
N SER A 36 -4.30 15.06 13.16
CA SER A 36 -4.16 16.47 12.79
C SER A 36 -4.67 17.30 13.97
N MET A 37 -3.75 17.74 14.85
CA MET A 37 -4.13 18.46 16.07
C MET A 37 -4.44 19.94 15.84
N LYS A 38 -3.96 20.51 14.73
CA LYS A 38 -4.20 21.89 14.32
C LYS A 38 -4.30 21.95 12.80
N ASP A 39 -5.00 22.97 12.31
CA ASP A 39 -5.17 23.24 10.89
C ASP A 39 -3.82 23.26 10.17
N GLY A 40 -3.75 22.56 9.04
CA GLY A 40 -2.54 22.44 8.21
C GLY A 40 -1.45 21.52 8.79
N GLN A 41 -1.73 20.74 9.84
CA GLN A 41 -0.76 19.81 10.43
C GLN A 41 -1.12 18.35 10.16
N ILE A 42 -0.09 17.53 9.96
CA ILE A 42 -0.17 16.07 9.97
C ILE A 42 0.91 15.58 10.93
N GLU A 43 0.53 14.69 11.85
CA GLU A 43 1.44 14.00 12.75
C GLU A 43 1.26 12.49 12.64
N LEU A 44 2.38 11.75 12.70
CA LEU A 44 2.40 10.30 12.65
C LEU A 44 3.26 9.76 13.81
N MET A 45 2.70 8.80 14.56
CA MET A 45 3.44 8.09 15.60
C MET A 45 4.29 7.00 14.97
N LEU A 46 5.59 7.28 14.80
CA LEU A 46 6.50 6.39 14.07
C LEU A 46 6.91 5.17 14.90
N HIS A 47 7.15 5.36 16.20
CA HIS A 47 7.59 4.31 17.11
C HIS A 47 7.19 4.65 18.55
N ARG A 48 6.95 3.64 19.39
CA ARG A 48 6.55 3.83 20.79
C ARG A 48 7.28 2.85 21.68
N ARG A 49 7.73 3.35 22.83
CA ARG A 49 8.32 2.56 23.90
C ARG A 49 7.71 2.99 25.23
N LEU A 50 7.26 2.02 26.02
CA LEU A 50 6.73 2.20 27.37
C LEU A 50 7.58 1.42 28.35
N LEU A 51 7.86 2.03 29.50
CA LEU A 51 8.61 1.38 30.59
C LEU A 51 7.70 0.68 31.60
N TYR A 52 6.40 0.97 31.55
CA TYR A 52 5.40 0.45 32.46
C TYR A 52 4.34 -0.32 31.68
N ALA A 53 3.89 -1.42 32.26
CA ALA A 53 2.83 -2.24 31.70
C ALA A 53 1.52 -1.46 31.65
N ASP A 54 0.76 -1.68 30.59
CA ASP A 54 -0.66 -1.33 30.63
C ASP A 54 -1.45 -2.41 31.37
N ARG A 55 -2.70 -2.09 31.70
CA ARG A 55 -3.58 -3.01 32.43
C ARG A 55 -4.10 -4.17 31.58
N ALA A 56 -3.86 -4.16 30.27
CA ALA A 56 -4.46 -5.09 29.33
C ALA A 56 -3.60 -6.35 29.14
N ILE A 57 -2.28 -6.19 28.98
CA ILE A 57 -1.38 -7.29 28.62
C ILE A 57 -0.40 -7.63 29.77
N GLY A 58 -0.25 -6.74 30.77
CA GLY A 58 0.59 -7.00 31.94
C GLY A 58 2.10 -6.92 31.66
N GLU A 59 2.49 -6.59 30.44
CA GLU A 59 3.86 -6.32 30.03
C GLU A 59 4.01 -4.90 29.49
N ALA A 60 5.22 -4.34 29.61
CA ALA A 60 5.53 -3.04 29.05
C ALA A 60 5.92 -3.18 27.58
N LEU A 61 5.44 -2.27 26.72
CA LEU A 61 5.87 -2.19 25.32
C LEU A 61 7.32 -1.69 25.22
N ASN A 62 8.27 -2.58 25.51
CA ASN A 62 9.69 -2.27 25.67
C ASN A 62 10.54 -3.23 24.83
N GLU A 63 10.31 -3.25 23.52
CA GLU A 63 11.03 -4.13 22.61
C GLU A 63 12.53 -3.83 22.58
N THR A 64 13.34 -4.88 22.73
CA THR A 64 14.81 -4.80 22.71
C THR A 64 15.42 -5.89 21.84
N VAL A 65 16.56 -5.60 21.23
CA VAL A 65 17.40 -6.56 20.52
C VAL A 65 18.66 -6.80 21.35
N CYS A 66 18.97 -8.07 21.64
CA CYS A 66 20.12 -8.46 22.47
C CYS A 66 21.15 -9.25 21.65
N ILE A 67 22.42 -8.86 21.70
CA ILE A 67 23.55 -9.56 21.08
C ILE A 67 24.67 -9.71 22.11
N LEU A 68 25.22 -10.92 22.29
CA LEU A 68 26.36 -11.20 23.19
C LEU A 68 26.23 -10.57 24.60
N LYS A 69 25.02 -10.61 25.19
CA LYS A 69 24.62 -10.04 26.49
C LYS A 69 24.42 -8.52 26.56
N GLU A 70 24.58 -7.79 25.46
CA GLU A 70 24.19 -6.39 25.37
C GLU A 70 22.80 -6.26 24.74
N CYS A 71 21.86 -5.62 25.45
CA CYS A 71 20.52 -5.34 24.96
C CYS A 71 20.37 -3.85 24.64
N LYS A 72 19.83 -3.54 23.46
CA LYS A 72 19.50 -2.17 23.03
C LYS A 72 18.04 -2.10 22.62
N GLY A 73 17.44 -0.92 22.71
CA GLY A 73 16.06 -0.70 22.22
C GLY A 73 15.94 -1.07 20.75
N LEU A 74 14.79 -1.63 20.37
CA LEU A 74 14.50 -1.96 18.98
C LEU A 74 14.58 -0.68 18.11
N THR A 75 15.32 -0.77 17.01
CA THR A 75 15.35 0.27 15.99
C THR A 75 14.53 -0.19 14.80
N ILE A 76 13.49 0.58 14.46
CA ILE A 76 12.72 0.36 13.25
C ILE A 76 13.22 1.24 12.11
N LYS A 77 13.07 0.76 10.88
CA LYS A 77 13.25 1.55 9.66
C LYS A 77 11.99 1.46 8.82
N GLY A 78 11.43 2.61 8.48
CA GLY A 78 10.24 2.73 7.65
C GLY A 78 10.43 3.79 6.56
N LYS A 79 9.52 3.79 5.59
CA LYS A 79 9.45 4.78 4.53
C LYS A 79 8.11 5.51 4.58
N TYR A 80 8.17 6.81 4.34
CA TYR A 80 7.01 7.68 4.21
C TYR A 80 7.18 8.46 2.93
N PHE A 81 6.08 8.64 2.21
CA PHE A 81 6.07 9.31 0.92
C PHE A 81 5.13 10.48 1.06
N PHE A 82 5.58 11.69 0.75
CA PHE A 82 4.73 12.86 0.77
C PHE A 82 4.75 13.54 -0.58
N ARG A 83 3.62 14.15 -0.92
CA ARG A 83 3.47 14.94 -2.13
C ARG A 83 2.49 16.07 -1.88
N ILE A 84 2.76 17.20 -2.54
CA ILE A 84 1.90 18.37 -2.56
C ILE A 84 1.34 18.48 -3.96
N ASP A 85 0.03 18.47 -4.08
CA ASP A 85 -0.70 18.52 -5.35
C ASP A 85 -1.73 19.66 -5.33
N ARG A 86 -2.23 20.04 -6.50
CA ARG A 86 -3.41 20.91 -6.58
C ARG A 86 -4.66 20.12 -6.20
N ILE A 87 -5.70 20.83 -5.75
CA ILE A 87 -7.01 20.20 -5.52
C ILE A 87 -7.47 19.45 -6.78
N GLY A 88 -7.87 18.19 -6.59
CA GLY A 88 -8.33 17.28 -7.65
C GLY A 88 -7.26 16.34 -8.20
N GLU A 89 -5.96 16.63 -8.02
CA GLU A 89 -4.87 15.83 -8.59
C GLU A 89 -4.30 14.80 -7.60
N GLY A 90 -4.32 15.09 -6.29
CA GLY A 90 -3.64 14.24 -5.31
C GLY A 90 -4.30 12.87 -5.09
N ALA A 91 -5.60 12.72 -5.41
CA ALA A 91 -6.28 11.43 -5.40
C ALA A 91 -5.61 10.40 -6.32
N GLN A 92 -5.28 10.80 -7.55
CA GLN A 92 -4.63 9.90 -8.52
C GLN A 92 -3.30 9.39 -7.97
N TRP A 93 -2.49 10.29 -7.41
CA TRP A 93 -1.22 9.91 -6.82
C TRP A 93 -1.40 8.99 -5.61
N ARG A 94 -2.32 9.30 -4.69
CA ARG A 94 -2.59 8.44 -3.51
C ARG A 94 -2.96 7.02 -3.89
N ARG A 95 -3.82 6.85 -4.90
CA ARG A 95 -4.28 5.52 -5.33
C ARG A 95 -3.18 4.75 -6.08
N SER A 96 -2.54 5.38 -7.07
CA SER A 96 -1.50 4.71 -7.87
C SER A 96 -0.25 4.41 -7.05
N ALA A 97 0.33 5.41 -6.37
CA ALA A 97 1.51 5.20 -5.55
C ALA A 97 1.23 4.30 -4.34
N GLY A 98 0.02 4.38 -3.78
CA GLY A 98 -0.44 3.48 -2.72
C GLY A 98 -0.38 2.01 -3.14
N GLN A 99 -0.85 1.71 -4.36
CA GLN A 99 -0.82 0.35 -4.90
C GLN A 99 0.61 -0.12 -5.19
N GLU A 100 1.49 0.77 -5.69
CA GLU A 100 2.91 0.47 -5.92
C GLU A 100 3.67 0.20 -4.61
N ILE A 101 3.36 0.94 -3.54
CA ILE A 101 3.91 0.71 -2.20
C ILE A 101 3.46 -0.66 -1.67
N TYR A 102 2.19 -1.01 -1.87
CA TYR A 102 1.64 -2.29 -1.43
C TYR A 102 2.19 -3.48 -2.23
N SER A 103 2.46 -3.29 -3.53
CA SER A 103 2.92 -4.34 -4.45
C SER A 103 4.21 -3.93 -5.19
N PRO A 104 5.37 -3.92 -4.49
CA PRO A 104 6.64 -3.57 -5.09
C PRO A 104 7.14 -4.65 -6.06
N LEU A 105 8.07 -4.27 -6.94
CA LEU A 105 8.75 -5.21 -7.84
C LEU A 105 9.53 -6.26 -7.04
N VAL A 106 9.35 -7.54 -7.41
CA VAL A 106 10.12 -8.65 -6.84
C VAL A 106 11.39 -8.83 -7.65
N LEU A 107 12.54 -8.62 -7.00
CA LEU A 107 13.85 -8.82 -7.61
C LEU A 107 14.31 -10.27 -7.38
N ALA A 108 14.69 -10.95 -8.46
CA ALA A 108 15.26 -12.30 -8.41
C ALA A 108 16.72 -12.27 -8.87
N PHE A 109 17.60 -12.94 -8.11
CA PHE A 109 19.03 -13.01 -8.39
C PHE A 109 19.45 -14.47 -8.58
N SER A 110 20.35 -14.70 -9.52
CA SER A 110 20.93 -16.02 -9.81
C SER A 110 22.40 -15.85 -10.19
N GLU A 111 23.20 -16.87 -9.92
CA GLU A 111 24.56 -16.93 -10.44
C GLU A 111 24.55 -17.01 -11.97
N LEU A 112 25.57 -16.42 -12.59
CA LEU A 112 25.67 -16.31 -14.04
C LEU A 112 26.33 -17.57 -14.62
N GLU A 113 25.52 -18.48 -15.15
CA GLU A 113 26.04 -19.59 -15.96
C GLU A 113 26.47 -19.10 -17.34
N LYS A 114 27.52 -19.70 -17.91
CA LYS A 114 28.10 -19.31 -19.22
C LYS A 114 27.08 -19.30 -20.37
N ASP A 115 25.98 -20.03 -20.25
CA ASP A 115 24.92 -20.17 -21.27
C ASP A 115 23.56 -19.59 -20.85
N TRP A 116 23.50 -18.70 -19.85
CA TRP A 116 22.24 -18.20 -19.25
C TRP A 116 21.24 -17.58 -20.25
N LYS A 117 21.70 -17.08 -21.40
CA LYS A 117 20.85 -16.46 -22.43
C LYS A 117 20.17 -17.44 -23.38
N LYS A 118 20.64 -18.69 -23.49
CA LYS A 118 20.22 -19.58 -24.59
C LYS A 118 18.76 -20.02 -24.51
N ASN A 119 18.16 -20.04 -23.32
CA ASN A 119 16.81 -20.61 -23.10
C ASN A 119 15.91 -19.81 -22.13
N LYS A 120 16.12 -18.48 -21.98
CA LYS A 120 15.30 -17.69 -21.04
C LYS A 120 14.39 -16.69 -21.75
N VAL A 121 13.10 -16.79 -21.43
CA VAL A 121 12.09 -15.76 -21.71
C VAL A 121 12.43 -14.54 -20.85
N LEU A 122 12.74 -13.40 -21.49
CA LEU A 122 13.20 -12.18 -20.80
C LEU A 122 12.06 -11.31 -20.26
N SER A 123 10.84 -11.51 -20.76
CA SER A 123 9.64 -10.81 -20.33
C SER A 123 8.45 -11.75 -20.46
N PHE A 124 7.58 -11.75 -19.46
CA PHE A 124 6.35 -12.51 -19.46
C PHE A 124 5.20 -11.61 -19.02
N SER A 125 4.08 -11.69 -19.73
CA SER A 125 2.80 -11.13 -19.33
C SER A 125 1.76 -12.24 -19.43
N GLY A 126 0.93 -12.38 -18.39
CA GLY A 126 -0.23 -13.27 -18.46
C GLY A 126 -1.39 -12.69 -19.26
N PHE A 127 -1.36 -11.38 -19.57
CA PHE A 127 -2.40 -10.70 -20.33
C PHE A 127 -2.09 -10.76 -21.82
N ASN A 128 -3.12 -10.56 -22.64
CA ASN A 128 -2.92 -10.26 -24.05
C ASN A 128 -2.02 -9.01 -24.23
N ASP A 129 -1.06 -9.06 -25.16
CA ASP A 129 -0.08 -7.98 -25.41
C ASP A 129 -0.69 -6.58 -25.63
N SER A 130 -1.93 -6.52 -26.13
CA SER A 130 -2.67 -5.29 -26.39
C SER A 130 -3.52 -4.79 -25.22
N TYR A 131 -3.42 -5.43 -24.04
CA TYR A 131 -4.33 -5.21 -22.94
C TYR A 131 -3.64 -4.89 -21.62
N SER A 132 -4.00 -3.73 -21.06
CA SER A 132 -3.74 -3.35 -19.68
C SER A 132 -5.05 -3.25 -18.91
N LEU A 133 -4.96 -3.38 -17.58
CA LEU A 133 -6.08 -3.04 -16.71
C LEU A 133 -6.36 -1.53 -16.79
N PRO A 134 -7.64 -1.12 -16.63
CA PRO A 134 -7.96 0.28 -16.37
C PRO A 134 -7.20 0.80 -15.16
N GLU A 135 -6.73 2.05 -15.20
CA GLU A 135 -5.92 2.66 -14.12
C GLU A 135 -6.67 2.74 -12.77
N ASN A 136 -7.99 2.69 -12.80
CA ASN A 136 -8.84 2.68 -11.61
C ASN A 136 -9.18 1.28 -11.09
N VAL A 137 -8.55 0.21 -11.63
CA VAL A 137 -8.78 -1.17 -11.20
C VAL A 137 -7.46 -1.88 -10.85
N ALA A 138 -7.42 -2.55 -9.70
CA ALA A 138 -6.33 -3.44 -9.32
C ALA A 138 -6.79 -4.89 -9.12
N ILE A 139 -5.91 -5.85 -9.44
CA ILE A 139 -6.07 -7.25 -9.01
C ILE A 139 -5.57 -7.34 -7.57
N ILE A 140 -6.48 -7.56 -6.63
CA ILE A 140 -6.15 -7.71 -5.20
C ILE A 140 -6.04 -9.18 -4.78
N THR A 141 -6.53 -10.11 -5.61
CA THR A 141 -6.36 -11.54 -5.39
C THR A 141 -6.36 -12.25 -6.72
N LEU A 142 -5.33 -13.07 -6.96
CA LEU A 142 -5.30 -14.10 -7.98
C LEU A 142 -4.70 -15.35 -7.33
N GLN A 143 -5.55 -16.35 -7.07
CA GLN A 143 -5.16 -17.51 -6.29
C GLN A 143 -5.74 -18.79 -6.89
N GLU A 144 -4.89 -19.80 -7.10
CA GLU A 144 -5.33 -21.16 -7.40
C GLU A 144 -5.89 -21.82 -6.14
N LEU A 145 -7.04 -22.46 -6.30
CA LEU A 145 -7.75 -23.23 -5.29
C LEU A 145 -7.77 -24.71 -5.69
N ASP A 146 -8.25 -25.57 -4.80
CA ASP A 146 -8.38 -27.00 -5.06
C ASP A 146 -9.22 -27.29 -6.30
N CYS A 147 -8.85 -28.38 -6.97
CA CYS A 147 -9.50 -28.91 -8.17
C CYS A 147 -9.43 -27.95 -9.38
N GLY A 148 -8.33 -27.20 -9.52
CA GLY A 148 -8.09 -26.32 -10.68
C GLY A 148 -9.00 -25.09 -10.72
N ARG A 149 -9.65 -24.75 -9.59
CA ARG A 149 -10.44 -23.52 -9.46
C ARG A 149 -9.52 -22.34 -9.23
N THR A 150 -9.97 -21.13 -9.58
CA THR A 150 -9.20 -19.91 -9.36
C THR A 150 -10.09 -18.84 -8.75
N LEU A 151 -9.58 -18.17 -7.72
CA LEU A 151 -10.19 -17.01 -7.10
C LEU A 151 -9.57 -15.74 -7.66
N LEU A 152 -10.38 -14.93 -8.33
CA LEU A 152 -10.02 -13.59 -8.79
C LEU A 152 -10.84 -12.57 -8.01
N ARG A 153 -10.17 -11.55 -7.45
CA ARG A 153 -10.82 -10.35 -6.92
C ARG A 153 -10.22 -9.11 -7.56
N LEU A 154 -11.10 -8.26 -8.05
CA LEU A 154 -10.79 -6.96 -8.64
C LEU A 154 -11.33 -5.87 -7.72
N ALA A 155 -10.55 -4.82 -7.49
CA ALA A 155 -10.97 -3.67 -6.70
C ALA A 155 -10.98 -2.42 -7.58
N HIS A 156 -12.04 -1.63 -7.46
CA HIS A 156 -12.04 -0.24 -7.94
C HIS A 156 -11.30 0.62 -6.91
N LEU A 157 -10.27 1.35 -7.33
CA LEU A 157 -9.36 2.05 -6.41
C LEU A 157 -9.91 3.39 -5.91
N TYR A 158 -10.84 3.99 -6.64
CA TYR A 158 -11.35 5.33 -6.38
C TYR A 158 -12.75 5.29 -5.78
N GLU A 159 -13.01 6.24 -4.88
CA GLU A 159 -14.33 6.52 -4.36
C GLU A 159 -15.14 7.38 -5.34
N ILE A 160 -16.45 7.50 -5.10
CA ILE A 160 -17.34 8.30 -5.93
C ILE A 160 -16.94 9.78 -5.80
N GLY A 161 -16.68 10.42 -6.94
CA GLY A 161 -16.32 11.84 -7.00
C GLY A 161 -14.90 12.18 -6.51
N GLU A 162 -14.07 11.18 -6.20
CA GLU A 162 -12.68 11.40 -5.77
C GLU A 162 -11.79 11.95 -6.89
N HIS A 163 -12.07 11.56 -8.13
CA HIS A 163 -11.36 12.00 -9.33
C HIS A 163 -12.32 12.10 -10.51
N GLU A 164 -12.21 13.15 -11.33
CA GLU A 164 -13.14 13.45 -12.43
C GLU A 164 -13.32 12.28 -13.41
N VAL A 165 -12.21 11.69 -13.87
CA VAL A 165 -12.23 10.56 -14.82
C VAL A 165 -12.18 9.19 -14.14
N LEU A 166 -11.27 9.00 -13.17
CA LEU A 166 -10.95 7.69 -12.60
C LEU A 166 -11.98 7.17 -11.59
N SER A 167 -12.87 8.02 -11.09
CA SER A 167 -14.02 7.58 -10.28
C SER A 167 -15.19 7.04 -11.11
N ALA A 168 -15.12 7.09 -12.44
CA ALA A 168 -16.17 6.60 -13.32
C ALA A 168 -16.15 5.06 -13.46
N MET A 169 -17.23 4.50 -14.03
CA MET A 169 -17.37 3.05 -14.24
C MET A 169 -16.22 2.46 -15.08
N ALA A 170 -15.61 1.39 -14.59
CA ALA A 170 -14.57 0.64 -15.29
C ALA A 170 -15.08 -0.70 -15.86
N HIS A 171 -14.53 -1.11 -17.00
CA HIS A 171 -14.80 -2.41 -17.61
C HIS A 171 -13.53 -3.25 -17.73
N VAL A 172 -13.59 -4.49 -17.22
CA VAL A 172 -12.48 -5.45 -17.28
C VAL A 172 -12.84 -6.60 -18.21
N LYS A 173 -11.98 -6.87 -19.19
CA LYS A 173 -12.20 -7.90 -20.20
C LYS A 173 -11.50 -9.20 -19.77
N LEU A 174 -12.20 -10.06 -19.03
CA LEU A 174 -11.60 -11.29 -18.49
C LEU A 174 -10.94 -12.19 -19.55
N LYS A 175 -11.55 -12.31 -20.75
CA LYS A 175 -10.96 -13.05 -21.88
C LYS A 175 -9.61 -12.49 -22.36
N LYS A 176 -9.33 -11.21 -22.11
CA LYS A 176 -8.03 -10.58 -22.42
C LYS A 176 -7.03 -10.70 -21.25
N LEU A 177 -7.52 -10.85 -20.02
CA LEU A 177 -6.68 -11.13 -18.86
C LEU A 177 -6.16 -12.56 -18.85
N PHE A 178 -6.95 -13.51 -19.36
CA PHE A 178 -6.58 -14.93 -19.44
C PHE A 178 -6.78 -15.47 -20.86
N PRO A 179 -5.96 -15.04 -21.84
CA PRO A 179 -6.15 -15.40 -23.25
C PRO A 179 -6.01 -16.89 -23.54
N GLU A 180 -5.24 -17.62 -22.72
CA GLU A 180 -4.98 -19.05 -22.86
C GLU A 180 -5.92 -19.94 -22.03
N LYS A 181 -6.95 -19.35 -21.39
CA LYS A 181 -7.87 -20.08 -20.53
C LYS A 181 -9.32 -19.90 -20.99
N GLU A 182 -10.06 -20.99 -20.96
CA GLU A 182 -11.53 -20.94 -21.08
C GLU A 182 -12.13 -20.64 -19.70
N ILE A 183 -12.78 -19.50 -19.59
CA ILE A 183 -13.43 -19.06 -18.35
C ILE A 183 -14.83 -19.66 -18.35
N THR A 184 -15.09 -20.56 -17.40
CA THR A 184 -16.37 -21.26 -17.20
C THR A 184 -17.07 -20.80 -15.94
#